data_AF-A0A3C0NIS5-F1
#
_entry.id   AF-A0A3C0NIS5-F1
#
_cell.length_a   1.000
_cell.length_b   1.000
_cell.length_c   1.000
_cell.angle_alpha   90.00
_cell.angle_beta   90.00
_cell.angle_gamma   90.00
#
_symmetry.space_group_name_H-M   'P 1'
#
loop_
_entity.id
_entity.type
_entity.pdbx_description
1 polymer ?
#
loop_
_entity_poly.entity_id
_entity_poly.type
_entity_poly.pdbx_seq_one_letter_code
_entity_poly.pdbx_strand_id
1 'polypeptide(L)'
;MLKTFRAWLKGSRLEWIDEIPEFGNRLIQVHVTLLENESDLEAKSRGRKMAQILEKLSACQALSDVEPVAWQRETRQDRSLPGR
;
A
#
# COMPACT_ATOMS: atom_id res chain seq x y z
N MET A 1 -36.59 -9.66 2.39
CA MET A 1 -35.96 -8.44 1.82
C MET A 1 -34.80 -8.05 2.72
N LEU A 2 -33.64 -7.72 2.15
CA LEU A 2 -32.48 -7.24 2.91
C LEU A 2 -32.56 -5.71 3.01
N LYS A 3 -32.40 -5.17 4.22
CA LYS A 3 -32.22 -3.72 4.44
C LYS A 3 -30.77 -3.48 4.85
N THR A 4 -30.16 -2.45 4.29
CA THR A 4 -28.77 -2.07 4.58
C THR A 4 -28.78 -0.81 5.41
N PHE A 5 -28.06 -0.82 6.53
CA PHE A 5 -27.90 0.32 7.43
C PHE A 5 -26.42 0.69 7.50
N ARG A 6 -26.13 1.99 7.52
CA ARG A 6 -24.74 2.47 7.64
C ARG A 6 -24.38 2.63 9.12
N ALA A 7 -23.21 2.12 9.48
CA ALA A 7 -22.70 2.18 10.83
C ALA A 7 -21.17 2.27 10.83
N TRP A 8 -20.61 2.83 11.89
CA TRP A 8 -19.22 2.66 12.27
C TRP A 8 -19.06 1.38 13.09
N LEU A 9 -18.05 0.57 12.80
CA LEU A 9 -17.66 -0.55 13.64
C LEU A 9 -16.56 -0.09 14.60
N LYS A 10 -16.88 0.05 15.89
CA LYS A 10 -15.94 0.43 16.95
C LYS A 10 -15.70 -0.75 17.88
N GLY A 11 -14.54 -1.39 17.74
CA GLY A 11 -14.26 -2.66 18.41
C GLY A 11 -15.24 -3.72 17.94
N SER A 12 -16.15 -4.16 18.80
CA SER A 12 -17.19 -5.15 18.50
C SER A 12 -18.61 -4.56 18.46
N ARG A 13 -18.75 -3.23 18.41
CA ARG A 13 -20.05 -2.55 18.45
C ARG A 13 -20.27 -1.74 17.17
N LEU A 14 -21.49 -1.83 16.62
CA LEU A 14 -21.94 -0.99 15.51
C LEU A 14 -22.57 0.28 16.09
N GLU A 15 -22.10 1.44 15.63
CA GLU A 15 -22.64 2.77 15.92
C GLU A 15 -23.32 3.31 14.65
N TRP A 16 -24.64 3.42 14.66
CA TRP A 16 -25.41 3.82 13.47
C TRP A 16 -25.12 5.26 13.05
N ILE A 17 -25.02 5.49 11.74
CA ILE A 17 -24.73 6.82 11.17
C ILE A 17 -26.02 7.58 10.86
N ASP A 18 -26.98 6.91 10.21
CA ASP A 18 -28.23 7.52 9.78
C ASP A 18 -29.41 6.94 10.60
N GLU A 19 -30.20 6.08 9.98
CA GLU A 19 -31.35 5.42 10.58
C GLU A 19 -30.89 4.37 11.58
N ILE A 20 -31.41 4.49 12.80
CA ILE A 20 -31.29 3.45 13.82
C ILE A 20 -32.42 2.45 13.55
N PRO A 21 -32.11 1.20 13.23
CA PRO A 21 -33.15 0.23 12.97
C PRO A 21 -33.93 -0.13 14.24
N GLU A 22 -35.25 -0.07 14.15
CA GLU A 22 -36.17 -0.43 15.24
C GLU A 22 -36.37 -1.95 15.29
N PHE A 23 -35.49 -2.63 16.01
CA PHE A 23 -35.53 -4.09 16.17
C PHE A 23 -35.99 -4.56 17.56
N GLY A 24 -36.24 -3.61 18.47
CA GLY A 24 -36.49 -3.90 19.88
C GLY A 24 -35.32 -4.65 20.52
N ASN A 25 -35.60 -5.51 21.50
CA ASN A 25 -34.57 -6.22 22.27
C ASN A 25 -34.29 -7.64 21.73
N ARG A 26 -34.38 -7.83 20.42
CA ARG A 26 -34.21 -9.15 19.77
C ARG A 26 -32.77 -9.32 19.26
N LEU A 27 -32.22 -10.52 19.42
CA LEU A 27 -30.98 -10.92 18.76
C LEU A 27 -31.25 -11.13 17.26
N ILE A 28 -30.54 -10.40 16.41
CA ILE A 28 -30.68 -10.47 14.96
C ILE A 28 -29.33 -10.80 14.35
N GLN A 29 -29.32 -11.80 13.47
CA GLN A 29 -28.15 -12.13 12.68
C GLN A 29 -27.94 -11.08 11.59
N VAL A 30 -26.73 -10.55 11.48
CA VAL A 30 -26.36 -9.54 10.49
C VAL A 30 -25.10 -9.97 9.74
N HIS A 31 -24.97 -9.52 8.49
CA HIS A 31 -23.73 -9.58 7.73
C HIS A 31 -23.08 -8.20 7.78
N VAL A 32 -21.79 -8.14 8.12
CA VAL A 32 -21.03 -6.88 8.18
C VAL A 32 -20.05 -6.85 7.03
N THR A 33 -20.22 -5.88 6.13
CA THR A 33 -19.26 -5.61 5.06
C THR A 33 -18.45 -4.39 5.44
N LEU A 34 -17.13 -4.54 5.51
CA LEU A 34 -16.21 -3.45 5.80
C LEU A 34 -15.94 -2.66 4.52
N LEU A 35 -16.08 -1.33 4.59
CA LEU A 35 -15.67 -0.43 3.52
C LEU A 35 -14.16 -0.20 3.65
N GLU A 36 -13.38 -0.72 2.69
CA GLU A 36 -11.95 -0.42 2.62
C GLU A 36 -11.77 1.01 2.09
N ASN A 37 -10.93 1.81 2.74
CA ASN A 37 -10.61 3.14 2.23
C ASN A 37 -9.59 3.02 1.07
N GLU A 38 -9.63 3.96 0.14
CA GLU A 38 -8.67 4.02 -0.97
C GLU A 38 -7.22 4.06 -0.47
N SER A 39 -6.96 4.71 0.68
CA SER A 39 -5.64 4.73 1.32
C SER A 39 -5.13 3.33 1.71
N ASP A 40 -6.02 2.44 2.12
CA ASP A 40 -5.68 1.09 2.55
C ASP A 40 -5.39 0.20 1.33
N LEU A 41 -6.13 0.42 0.25
CA LEU A 41 -5.87 -0.19 -1.06
C LEU A 41 -4.57 0.32 -1.70
N GLU A 42 -4.27 1.61 -1.55
CA GLU A 42 -3.01 2.20 -1.98
C GLU A 42 -1.82 1.68 -1.19
N ALA A 43 -1.94 1.54 0.13
CA ALA A 43 -0.89 0.95 0.96
C ALA A 43 -0.58 -0.49 0.52
N LYS A 44 -1.60 -1.30 0.24
CA LYS A 44 -1.44 -2.67 -0.28
C LYS A 44 -0.82 -2.71 -1.68
N SER A 45 -1.10 -1.73 -2.55
CA SER A 45 -0.63 -1.70 -3.94
C SER A 45 0.68 -0.94 -4.17
N ARG A 46 1.17 -0.17 -3.17
CA ARG A 46 2.40 0.63 -3.24
C ARG A 46 3.62 -0.16 -3.69
N GLY A 47 3.83 -1.36 -3.13
CA GLY A 47 4.96 -2.22 -3.50
C GLY A 47 4.92 -2.64 -4.97
N ARG A 48 3.74 -3.01 -5.46
CA ARG A 48 3.54 -3.37 -6.88
C ARG A 48 3.75 -2.18 -7.81
N LYS A 49 3.22 -0.99 -7.45
CA LYS A 49 3.44 0.25 -8.22
C LYS A 49 4.93 0.61 -8.27
N MET A 50 5.65 0.50 -7.15
CA MET A 50 7.09 0.76 -7.09
C MET A 50 7.88 -0.19 -8.00
N ALA A 51 7.60 -1.49 -7.93
CA ALA A 51 8.27 -2.48 -8.77
C ALA A 51 8.08 -2.18 -10.28
N GLN A 52 6.87 -1.81 -10.69
CA GLN A 52 6.58 -1.43 -12.08
C GLN A 52 7.35 -0.18 -12.53
N ILE A 53 7.52 0.81 -11.65
CA ILE A 53 8.30 2.02 -11.95
C ILE A 53 9.77 1.66 -12.11
N LEU A 54 10.32 0.87 -11.19
CA LEU A 54 11.72 0.42 -11.24
C LEU A 54 12.01 -0.41 -12.49
N GLU A 55 11.07 -1.29 -12.88
CA GLU A 55 11.18 -2.06 -14.13
C GLU A 55 11.26 -1.13 -15.34
N LYS A 56 10.37 -0.15 -15.45
CA LYS A 56 10.41 0.86 -16.52
C LYS A 56 11.72 1.66 -16.52
N LEU A 57 12.20 2.07 -15.35
CA LEU A 57 13.46 2.80 -15.22
C LEU A 57 14.65 1.95 -15.65
N SER A 58 14.66 0.64 -15.35
CA SER A 58 15.73 -0.26 -15.80
C SER A 58 15.73 -0.48 -17.31
N ALA A 59 14.57 -0.41 -17.96
CA ALA A 59 14.43 -0.53 -19.41
C ALA A 59 14.83 0.74 -20.15
N CYS A 60 14.72 1.91 -19.51
CA CYS A 60 15.32 3.14 -20.01
C CYS A 60 16.84 2.98 -19.91
N GLN A 61 17.51 2.68 -21.03
CA GLN A 61 18.98 2.74 -21.15
C GLN A 61 19.46 4.21 -21.03
N ALA A 62 19.20 4.84 -19.89
CA ALA A 62 19.50 6.25 -19.63
C ALA A 62 20.97 6.46 -19.26
N LEU A 63 21.69 5.38 -18.95
CA LEU A 63 23.09 5.38 -18.54
C LEU A 63 23.98 4.65 -19.56
N SER A 64 23.55 4.58 -20.82
CA SER A 64 24.30 3.94 -21.92
C SER A 64 25.71 4.48 -22.08
N ASP A 65 25.90 5.76 -21.77
CA ASP A 65 27.17 6.47 -21.92
C ASP A 65 28.04 6.41 -20.65
N VAL A 66 27.57 5.74 -19.60
CA VAL A 66 28.31 5.58 -18.34
C VAL A 66 29.00 4.23 -18.32
N GLU A 67 30.33 4.23 -18.21
CA GLU A 67 31.10 3.02 -17.92
C GLU A 67 31.04 2.76 -16.40
N PRO A 68 30.32 1.72 -15.93
CA PRO A 68 30.00 1.58 -14.51
C PRO A 68 31.24 1.41 -13.62
N VAL A 69 32.29 0.76 -14.12
CA VAL A 69 33.50 0.48 -13.33
C VAL A 69 34.33 1.75 -13.14
N ALA A 70 34.47 2.57 -14.18
CA ALA A 70 35.14 3.86 -14.13
C ALA A 70 34.40 4.83 -13.20
N TRP A 71 33.08 4.95 -13.36
CA TRP A 71 32.26 5.79 -12.50
C TRP A 71 32.36 5.37 -11.02
N GLN A 72 32.37 4.06 -10.74
CA GLN A 72 32.50 3.56 -9.38
C GLN A 72 33.88 3.90 -8.79
N ARG A 73 34.96 3.75 -9.55
CA ARG A 73 36.33 4.07 -9.11
C ARG A 73 36.50 5.56 -8.80
N GLU A 74 35.96 6.44 -9.65
CA GLU A 74 35.97 7.89 -9.45
C GLU A 74 35.17 8.30 -8.21
N THR A 75 33.98 7.73 -8.03
CA THR A 75 33.08 8.09 -6.94
C THR A 75 33.59 7.58 -5.58
N ARG A 76 34.12 6.35 -5.54
CA ARG A 76 34.57 5.72 -4.29
C ARG A 76 35.99 6.11 -3.90
N GLN A 77 36.72 6.81 -4.75
CA GLN A 77 38.15 7.10 -4.57
C GLN A 77 38.89 5.83 -4.11
N ASP A 78 38.73 4.73 -4.86
CA ASP A 78 39.23 3.41 -4.47
C ASP A 78 40.68 3.52 -3.98
N ARG A 79 40.86 3.39 -2.66
CA ARG A 79 42.16 3.51 -2.01
C ARG A 79 42.96 2.26 -2.29
N SER A 80 44.24 2.42 -2.65
CA SER A 80 45.15 1.29 -2.76
C SER A 80 45.11 0.44 -1.49
N LEU A 81 44.88 -0.86 -1.66
CA LEU A 81 44.99 -1.81 -0.56
C LEU A 81 46.44 -1.78 -0.06
N PRO A 82 46.69 -1.70 1.26
CA PRO A 82 48.06 -1.70 1.77
C PRO A 82 48.76 -3.00 1.36
N GLY A 83 49.89 -2.87 0.65
CA GLY A 83 50.76 -4.00 0.26
C GLY A 83 50.66 -4.46 -1.20
N ARG A 84 50.02 -3.70 -2.10
CA ARG A 84 50.16 -3.84 -3.56
C ARG A 84 50.47 -2.50 -4.22
#